data_AF-A0A2G9ZPG4-F1
#
_entry.id   AF-A0A2G9ZPG4-F1
#
_cell.length_a   1.000
_cell.length_b   1.000
_cell.length_c   1.000
_cell.angle_alpha   90.00
_cell.angle_beta   90.00
_cell.angle_gamma   90.00
#
_symmetry.space_group_name_H-M   'P 1'
#
loop_
_entity.id
_entity.type
_entity.pdbx_description
1 polymer ?
#
loop_
_entity_poly.entity_id
_entity_poly.type
_entity_poly.pdbx_seq_one_letter_code
_entity_poly.pdbx_strand_id
1 'polypeptide(L)'
;MEVDAVEQYVLPETRETPSRFRNPIGKYMIVRNDRCTRCGLCATLCPYGVHPEYDAYSRALKPRSHRCIGFSCRQNDFYCIQHCPEKALTLHTNPILETLGDFRWTAEMLIGNWEMAETGRLPLVDLEYTL
;
A
#
# COMPACT_ATOMS: atom_id res chain seq x y z
N MET A 1 16.55 -51.11 -17.19
CA MET A 1 16.35 -49.72 -17.63
C MET A 1 16.19 -48.90 -16.38
N GLU A 2 17.29 -48.32 -15.92
CA GLU A 2 17.33 -47.40 -14.78
C GLU A 2 16.49 -46.17 -15.13
N VAL A 3 15.57 -45.81 -14.23
CA VAL A 3 14.82 -44.57 -14.31
C VAL A 3 15.68 -43.50 -13.68
N ASP A 4 16.32 -42.69 -14.51
CA ASP A 4 17.12 -41.54 -14.07
C ASP A 4 16.27 -40.64 -13.17
N ALA A 5 16.81 -40.33 -12.00
CA ALA A 5 16.19 -39.47 -11.00
C ALA A 5 15.95 -38.09 -11.60
N VAL A 6 14.69 -37.65 -11.62
CA VAL A 6 14.33 -36.28 -11.99
C VAL A 6 14.88 -35.37 -10.90
N GLU A 7 15.98 -34.70 -11.19
CA GLU A 7 16.56 -33.68 -10.32
C GLU A 7 15.50 -32.59 -10.10
N GLN A 8 14.99 -32.51 -8.86
CA GLN A 8 13.88 -31.63 -8.53
C GLN A 8 14.34 -30.18 -8.64
N TYR A 9 13.88 -29.48 -9.68
CA TYR A 9 14.15 -28.07 -9.86
C TYR A 9 13.53 -27.26 -8.71
N VAL A 10 14.37 -26.64 -7.88
CA VAL A 10 13.95 -25.78 -6.78
C VAL A 10 13.89 -24.34 -7.29
N LEU A 11 12.71 -23.72 -7.20
CA LEU A 11 12.56 -22.30 -7.51
C LEU A 11 13.34 -21.45 -6.50
N PRO A 12 13.96 -20.34 -6.93
CA PRO A 12 14.65 -19.44 -6.01
C PRO A 12 13.67 -18.84 -5.00
N GLU A 13 14.13 -18.67 -3.76
CA GLU A 13 13.37 -17.98 -2.73
C GLU A 13 13.29 -16.48 -3.01
N THR A 14 12.11 -15.89 -2.80
CA THR A 14 11.91 -14.46 -2.93
C THR A 14 12.48 -13.72 -1.71
N ARG A 15 13.06 -12.53 -1.94
CA ARG A 15 13.54 -11.63 -0.89
C ARG A 15 12.99 -10.23 -1.15
N GLU A 16 12.57 -9.55 -0.07
CA GLU A 16 12.08 -8.19 -0.18
C GLU A 16 13.18 -7.27 -0.75
N THR A 17 12.84 -6.56 -1.81
CA THR A 17 13.69 -5.57 -2.48
C THR A 17 12.95 -4.25 -2.49
N PRO A 18 13.09 -3.41 -1.44
CA PRO A 18 12.27 -2.22 -1.30
C PRO A 18 12.52 -1.21 -2.41
N SER A 19 11.47 -0.45 -2.76
CA SER A 19 11.56 0.62 -3.75
C SER A 19 12.72 1.58 -3.49
N ARG A 20 13.45 1.93 -4.56
CA ARG A 20 14.39 3.07 -4.53
C ARG A 20 13.69 4.41 -4.31
N PHE A 21 12.39 4.47 -4.58
CA PHE A 21 11.59 5.68 -4.43
C PHE A 21 11.01 5.77 -3.02
N ARG A 22 11.30 6.88 -2.32
CA ARG A 22 10.81 7.13 -0.96
C ARG A 22 9.28 7.08 -0.83
N ASN A 23 8.57 7.49 -1.89
CA ASN A 23 7.12 7.63 -1.89
C ASN A 23 6.50 6.72 -2.96
N PRO A 24 6.17 5.45 -2.63
CA PRO A 24 5.49 4.57 -3.58
C PRO A 24 4.12 5.11 -3.97
N ILE A 25 3.74 4.90 -5.23
CA ILE A 25 2.45 5.30 -5.78
C ILE A 25 1.41 4.27 -5.35
N GLY A 26 0.35 4.73 -4.70
CA GLY A 26 -0.79 3.89 -4.32
C GLY A 26 -2.02 4.15 -5.18
N LYS A 27 -2.93 3.18 -5.26
CA LYS A 27 -4.27 3.36 -5.86
C LYS A 27 -5.07 4.45 -5.15
N TYR A 28 -4.95 4.46 -3.82
CA TYR A 28 -5.64 5.41 -2.96
C TYR A 28 -4.66 6.39 -2.31
N MET A 29 -5.16 7.56 -1.94
CA MET A 29 -4.42 8.57 -1.19
C MET A 29 -5.17 9.00 0.07
N ILE A 30 -4.49 8.92 1.21
CA ILE A 30 -4.96 9.52 2.46
C ILE A 30 -4.28 10.89 2.62
N VAL A 31 -5.11 11.94 2.72
CA VAL A 31 -4.68 13.30 2.96
C VAL A 31 -4.92 13.65 4.42
N ARG A 32 -3.92 14.25 5.05
CA ARG A 32 -4.01 14.78 6.41
C ARG A 32 -3.94 16.30 6.33
N ASN A 33 -4.94 16.99 6.89
CA ASN A 33 -4.95 18.44 7.00
C ASN A 33 -4.31 18.92 8.32
N ASP A 34 -4.31 20.24 8.51
CA ASP A 34 -3.72 20.97 9.63
C ASP A 34 -4.45 20.79 10.96
N ARG A 35 -5.70 20.30 10.96
CA ARG A 35 -6.45 20.00 12.19
C ARG A 35 -5.88 18.82 12.97
N CYS A 36 -4.93 18.06 12.41
CA CYS A 36 -4.39 16.89 13.06
C CYS A 36 -3.56 17.25 14.31
N THR A 37 -4.06 16.85 15.48
CA THR A 37 -3.41 17.01 16.79
C THR A 37 -2.31 15.98 17.08
N ARG A 38 -2.02 15.06 16.14
CA ARG A 38 -1.03 13.98 16.29
C ARG A 38 -1.33 13.02 17.45
N CYS A 39 -2.61 12.75 17.72
CA CYS A 39 -3.04 11.82 18.77
C CYS A 39 -2.62 10.36 18.57
N GLY A 40 -2.07 9.98 17.42
CA GLY A 40 -1.54 8.62 17.17
C GLY A 40 -2.59 7.54 16.89
N LEU A 41 -3.88 7.77 17.20
CA LEU A 41 -4.94 6.76 17.10
C LEU A 41 -5.02 6.08 15.72
N CYS A 42 -4.85 6.83 14.63
CA CYS A 42 -4.86 6.26 13.27
C CYS A 42 -3.71 5.25 13.01
N ALA A 43 -2.56 5.40 13.67
CA ALA A 43 -1.44 4.46 13.59
C ALA A 43 -1.73 3.19 14.38
N THR A 44 -2.34 3.32 15.55
CA THR A 44 -2.73 2.17 16.38
C THR A 44 -3.85 1.35 15.74
N LEU A 45 -4.82 2.01 15.09
CA LEU A 45 -5.97 1.32 14.49
C LEU A 45 -5.64 0.60 13.19
N CYS A 46 -4.86 1.21 12.29
CA CYS A 46 -4.72 0.72 10.92
C CYS A 46 -3.76 -0.49 10.83
N PRO A 47 -4.25 -1.72 10.58
CA PRO A 47 -3.40 -2.91 10.56
C PRO A 47 -2.45 -2.94 9.35
N TYR A 48 -2.75 -2.17 8.31
CA TYR A 48 -1.96 -2.12 7.08
C TYR A 48 -0.75 -1.17 7.16
N GLY A 49 -0.54 -0.51 8.31
CA GLY A 49 0.62 0.37 8.50
C GLY A 49 0.63 1.60 7.57
N VAL A 50 -0.56 2.10 7.20
CA VAL A 50 -0.71 3.34 6.40
C VAL A 50 -0.19 4.55 7.18
N HIS A 51 -0.36 4.54 8.49
CA HIS A 51 0.06 5.63 9.36
C HIS A 51 1.31 5.20 10.13
N PRO A 52 2.51 5.70 9.78
CA PRO A 52 3.71 5.41 10.55
C PRO A 52 3.58 5.95 11.98
N GLU A 53 4.19 5.26 12.93
CA GLU A 53 4.27 5.70 14.32
C GLU A 53 5.00 7.03 14.43
N TYR A 54 4.50 7.89 15.31
CA TYR A 54 5.15 9.15 15.61
C TYR A 54 6.02 8.95 16.83
N ASP A 55 7.33 8.94 16.62
CA ASP A 55 8.23 9.14 17.73
C ASP A 55 8.03 10.56 18.28
N ALA A 56 8.22 10.75 19.59
CA ALA A 56 7.77 11.92 20.36
C ALA A 56 8.27 13.28 19.82
N TYR A 57 9.32 13.26 18.98
CA TYR A 57 9.99 14.44 18.44
C TYR A 57 9.73 14.72 16.95
N SER A 58 8.95 13.90 16.25
CA SER A 58 8.80 14.02 14.80
C SER A 58 7.51 14.74 14.38
N ARG A 59 7.62 15.62 13.36
CA ARG A 59 6.47 16.14 12.62
C ARG A 59 5.63 14.96 12.12
N ALA A 60 4.32 15.17 11.95
CA ALA A 60 3.45 14.12 11.45
C ALA A 60 3.94 13.63 10.07
N LEU A 61 4.55 12.45 10.03
CA LEU A 61 4.98 11.77 8.82
C LEU A 61 3.80 11.56 7.86
N LYS A 62 4.08 11.72 6.56
CA LYS A 62 3.10 11.50 5.49
C LYS A 62 2.56 10.05 5.57
N PRO A 63 1.25 9.83 5.41
CA PRO A 63 0.70 8.49 5.27
C PRO A 63 1.36 7.70 4.13
N ARG A 64 1.62 6.42 4.35
CA ARG A 64 2.06 5.43 3.36
C ARG A 64 0.85 4.96 2.55
N SER A 65 0.31 5.86 1.72
CA SER A 65 -0.98 5.63 1.05
C SER A 65 -1.02 4.41 0.12
N HIS A 66 0.14 3.94 -0.37
CA HIS A 66 0.25 2.69 -1.14
C HIS A 66 -0.22 1.45 -0.38
N ARG A 67 -0.33 1.50 0.95
CA ARG A 67 -0.87 0.39 1.77
C ARG A 67 -2.36 0.53 2.09
N CYS A 68 -3.01 1.61 1.63
CA CYS A 68 -4.40 1.86 1.94
C CYS A 68 -5.29 1.00 1.03
N ILE A 69 -6.19 0.21 1.63
CA ILE A 69 -7.16 -0.64 0.89
C ILE A 69 -8.37 0.14 0.33
N GLY A 70 -8.41 1.46 0.54
CA GLY A 70 -9.40 2.34 -0.10
C GLY A 70 -10.77 2.37 0.57
N PHE A 71 -11.81 2.61 -0.24
CA PHE A 71 -13.16 2.92 0.24
C PHE A 71 -13.86 1.74 0.93
N SER A 72 -13.48 0.51 0.61
CA SER A 72 -13.94 -0.70 1.30
C SER A 72 -13.57 -0.69 2.78
N CYS A 73 -12.50 0.02 3.17
CA CYS A 73 -12.04 0.17 4.54
C CYS A 73 -13.14 0.70 5.48
N ARG A 74 -14.10 1.48 4.96
CA ARG A 74 -15.21 2.07 5.72
C ARG A 74 -16.07 1.05 6.48
N GLN A 75 -16.08 -0.20 6.04
CA GLN A 75 -16.88 -1.27 6.65
C GLN A 75 -16.21 -1.87 7.89
N ASN A 76 -14.96 -1.55 8.17
CA ASN A 76 -14.19 -2.14 9.26
C ASN A 76 -14.16 -1.24 10.50
N ASP A 77 -14.08 -1.87 11.68
CA ASP A 77 -13.98 -1.16 12.97
C ASP A 77 -12.69 -0.33 13.12
N PHE A 78 -11.67 -0.61 12.31
CA PHE A 78 -10.41 0.13 12.31
C PHE A 78 -10.38 1.32 11.33
N TYR A 79 -11.52 1.74 10.79
CA TYR A 79 -11.60 2.78 9.77
C TYR A 79 -11.10 4.15 10.27
N CYS A 80 -9.88 4.51 9.90
CA CYS A 80 -9.15 5.62 10.51
C CYS A 80 -9.81 7.00 10.35
N ILE A 81 -10.57 7.22 9.27
CA ILE A 81 -11.24 8.50 9.00
C ILE A 81 -12.39 8.73 9.98
N GLN A 82 -13.19 7.70 10.26
CA GLN A 82 -14.30 7.79 11.21
C GLN A 82 -13.82 7.97 12.64
N HIS A 83 -12.74 7.29 13.01
CA HIS A 83 -12.17 7.35 14.35
C HIS A 83 -11.28 8.58 14.60
N CYS A 84 -11.05 9.43 13.59
CA CYS A 84 -10.25 10.64 13.78
C CYS A 84 -11.06 11.69 14.57
N PRO A 85 -10.67 12.06 15.81
CA PRO A 85 -11.44 13.00 16.63
C PRO A 85 -11.54 14.39 16.00
N GLU A 86 -10.48 14.80 15.31
CA GLU A 86 -10.36 16.11 14.64
C GLU A 86 -10.92 16.14 13.22
N LYS A 87 -11.40 14.99 12.71
CA LYS A 87 -11.82 14.83 11.30
C LYS A 87 -10.76 15.35 10.31
N ALA A 88 -9.51 15.05 10.61
CA ALA A 88 -8.34 15.58 9.90
C ALA A 88 -7.88 14.71 8.71
N LEU A 89 -8.55 13.58 8.47
CA LEU A 89 -8.18 12.61 7.44
C LEU A 89 -9.25 12.55 6.34
N THR A 90 -8.81 12.54 5.09
CA THR A 90 -9.67 12.36 3.91
C THR A 90 -9.08 11.30 2.98
N LEU A 91 -9.93 10.50 2.34
CA LEU A 91 -9.56 9.47 1.37
C LEU A 91 -9.99 9.89 -0.03
N HIS A 92 -9.07 9.74 -0.99
CA HIS A 92 -9.34 9.94 -2.41
C HIS A 92 -8.74 8.79 -3.23
N THR A 93 -9.24 8.59 -4.44
CA THR A 93 -8.47 7.89 -5.49
C THR A 93 -7.27 8.77 -5.84
N ASN A 94 -6.11 8.16 -6.06
CA ASN A 94 -4.91 8.91 -6.37
C ASN A 94 -5.00 9.46 -7.81
N PRO A 95 -4.94 10.78 -8.04
CA PRO A 95 -5.06 11.37 -9.38
C PRO A 95 -3.88 10.99 -10.29
N ILE A 96 -2.77 10.48 -9.74
CA ILE A 96 -1.67 9.93 -10.54
C ILE A 96 -2.14 8.76 -11.42
N LEU A 97 -3.19 8.02 -11.03
CA LEU A 97 -3.72 6.94 -11.84
C LEU A 97 -4.30 7.43 -13.18
N GLU A 98 -4.69 8.71 -13.26
CA GLU A 98 -5.23 9.30 -14.50
C GLU A 98 -4.13 9.62 -15.52
N THR A 99 -2.86 9.68 -15.07
CA THR A 99 -1.72 10.05 -15.91
C THR A 99 -0.69 8.93 -16.06
N LEU A 100 -0.80 7.85 -15.29
CA LEU A 100 0.09 6.70 -15.32
C LEU A 100 -0.47 5.60 -16.22
N GLY A 101 0.38 5.05 -17.09
CA GLY A 101 0.05 3.90 -17.93
C GLY A 101 -0.61 4.28 -19.25
N ASP A 102 -1.17 3.27 -19.91
CA ASP A 102 -1.88 3.36 -21.19
C ASP A 102 -2.98 2.28 -21.28
N PHE A 103 -3.61 2.15 -22.45
CA PHE A 103 -4.68 1.18 -22.68
C PHE A 103 -4.25 -0.28 -22.47
N ARG A 104 -3.00 -0.62 -22.79
CA ARG A 104 -2.46 -1.98 -22.64
C ARG A 104 -1.91 -2.22 -21.24
N TRP A 105 -1.33 -1.20 -20.63
CA TRP A 105 -0.72 -1.26 -19.30
C TRP A 105 -1.39 -0.24 -18.38
N THR A 106 -2.46 -0.67 -17.71
CA THR A 106 -3.22 0.22 -16.81
C THR A 106 -2.35 0.70 -15.64
N ALA A 107 -2.70 1.85 -15.05
CA ALA A 107 -2.00 2.35 -13.86
C ALA A 107 -1.96 1.32 -12.73
N GLU A 108 -3.06 0.59 -12.52
CA GLU A 108 -3.15 -0.44 -11.49
C GLU A 108 -2.23 -1.63 -11.81
N MET A 109 -2.21 -2.08 -13.07
CA MET A 109 -1.31 -3.15 -13.52
C MET A 109 0.15 -2.81 -13.27
N LEU A 110 0.56 -1.58 -13.60
CA LEU A 110 1.92 -1.13 -13.35
C LEU A 110 2.28 -1.13 -11.86
N ILE A 111 1.40 -0.58 -11.02
CA ILE A 111 1.62 -0.52 -9.57
C ILE A 111 1.62 -1.93 -8.95
N GLY A 112 0.69 -2.79 -9.36
CA GLY A 112 0.59 -4.17 -8.88
C GLY A 112 1.84 -4.97 -9.22
N ASN A 113 2.35 -4.83 -10.45
CA ASN A 113 3.60 -5.47 -10.85
C ASN A 113 4.81 -4.91 -10.09
N TRP A 114 4.85 -3.62 -9.77
CA TRP A 114 5.90 -3.08 -8.90
C TRP A 114 5.83 -3.66 -7.48
N GLU A 115 4.65 -3.76 -6.88
CA GLU A 115 4.49 -4.36 -5.55
C GLU A 115 4.89 -5.84 -5.53
N MET A 116 4.51 -6.59 -6.56
CA MET A 116 4.93 -7.98 -6.73
C MET A 116 6.44 -8.11 -6.93
N ALA A 117 7.07 -7.21 -7.69
CA ALA A 117 8.52 -7.20 -7.87
C ALA A 117 9.28 -6.85 -6.59
N GLU A 118 8.73 -5.96 -5.74
CA GLU A 118 9.35 -5.58 -4.47
C GLU A 118 9.20 -6.66 -3.39
N THR A 119 8.06 -7.37 -3.35
CA THR A 119 7.70 -8.26 -2.23
C THR A 119 7.70 -9.75 -2.57
N GLY A 120 7.60 -10.10 -3.85
CA GLY A 120 7.38 -11.48 -4.30
C GLY A 120 6.02 -12.06 -3.91
N ARG A 121 5.07 -11.22 -3.50
CA ARG A 121 3.70 -11.60 -3.07
C ARG A 121 2.66 -10.85 -3.89
N LEU A 122 1.45 -11.39 -3.94
CA LEU A 122 0.32 -10.70 -4.56
C LEU A 122 0.05 -9.36 -3.85
N PRO A 123 -0.42 -8.33 -4.58
CA PRO A 123 -0.66 -7.03 -4.00
C PRO A 123 -1.67 -7.07 -2.85
N LEU A 124 -1.39 -6.31 -1.79
CA LEU A 124 -2.27 -6.19 -0.62
C LEU A 124 -3.53 -5.39 -0.96
N VAL A 125 -3.36 -4.34 -1.76
CA VAL A 125 -4.44 -3.49 -2.24
C VAL A 125 -5.07 -4.16 -3.45
N ASP A 126 -6.39 -4.05 -3.59
CA ASP A 126 -7.13 -4.49 -4.77
C ASP A 126 -6.69 -3.71 -6.01
N LEU A 127 -5.65 -4.23 -6.67
CA LEU A 127 -5.05 -3.73 -7.90
C LEU A 127 -5.33 -4.75 -9.00
N GLU A 128 -5.68 -4.27 -10.18
CA GLU A 128 -5.62 -5.08 -11.39
C GLU A 128 -4.14 -5.42 -11.68
N TYR A 129 -3.81 -6.70 -11.90
CA TYR A 129 -2.43 -7.16 -12.18
C TYR A 129 -2.36 -8.31 -13.19
N THR A 130 -3.47 -8.61 -13.89
CA THR A 130 -3.59 -9.75 -14.78
C THR A 130 -3.56 -9.28 -16.23
N LEU A 131 -2.66 -9.87 -17.02
CA LEU A 131 -2.51 -9.57 -18.46
C LEU A 131 -3.68 -10.06 -19.32
#